data_AF-A0A940E650-F1
#
_entry.id   AF-A0A940E650-F1
#
_cell.length_a   1.000
_cell.length_b   1.000
_cell.length_c   1.000
_cell.angle_alpha   90.00
_cell.angle_beta   90.00
_cell.angle_gamma   90.00
#
_symmetry.space_group_name_H-M   'P 1'
#
loop_
_entity.id
_entity.type
_entity.pdbx_description
1 polymer ?
#
loop_
_entity_poly.entity_id
_entity_poly.type
_entity_poly.pdbx_seq_one_letter_code
_entity_poly.pdbx_strand_id
1 'polypeptide(L)' 'MAKRERRTFTEDFKQQIVQLYQNGKPRKEIIREYDLT' A
#
# COMPACT_ATOMS: atom_id res chain seq x y z
N MET A 1 3.08 -7.15 -24.17
CA MET A 1 2.73 -6.50 -22.89
C MET A 1 3.81 -6.87 -21.88
N ALA A 2 4.57 -5.88 -21.37
CA ALA A 2 5.66 -6.15 -20.44
C ALA A 2 5.09 -6.66 -19.11
N LYS A 3 5.73 -7.69 -18.55
CA LYS A 3 5.35 -8.29 -17.26
C LYS A 3 5.63 -7.24 -16.17
N ARG A 4 4.62 -6.82 -15.40
CA ARG A 4 4.84 -5.92 -14.24
C ARG A 4 5.79 -6.62 -13.27
N GLU A 5 6.86 -5.93 -12.88
CA GLU A 5 7.79 -6.46 -11.87
C GLU A 5 7.07 -6.61 -10.54
N ARG A 6 7.38 -7.70 -9.81
CA ARG A 6 6.82 -7.92 -8.48
C ARG A 6 7.41 -6.88 -7.53
N ARG A 7 6.54 -6.15 -6.85
CA ARG A 7 6.94 -5.23 -5.78
C ARG A 7 7.16 -6.04 -4.49
N THR A 8 8.24 -5.75 -3.79
CA THR A 8 8.51 -6.29 -2.44
C THR A 8 8.36 -5.15 -1.45
N PHE A 9 7.48 -5.32 -0.47
CA PHE A 9 7.29 -4.35 0.60
C PHE A 9 7.98 -4.83 1.87
N THR A 10 8.68 -3.92 2.55
CA THR A 10 9.25 -4.18 3.87
C THR A 10 8.16 -4.32 4.92
N GLU A 11 8.47 -4.97 6.04
CA GLU A 11 7.52 -5.14 7.15
C GLU A 11 7.10 -3.78 7.73
N ASP A 12 8.04 -2.85 7.92
CA ASP A 12 7.75 -1.47 8.35
C ASP A 12 6.76 -0.75 7.44
N PHE A 13 6.93 -0.89 6.11
CA PHE A 13 6.00 -0.29 5.17
C PHE A 13 4.59 -0.85 5.34
N LYS A 14 4.45 -2.17 5.49
CA LYS A 14 3.13 -2.79 5.74
C LYS A 14 2.52 -2.29 7.05
N GLN A 15 3.32 -2.13 8.10
CA GLN A 15 2.85 -1.59 9.37
C GLN A 15 2.35 -0.15 9.24
N GLN A 16 3.06 0.71 8.52
CA GLN A 16 2.60 2.08 8.23
C GLN A 16 1.25 2.09 7.50
N ILE A 17 1.09 1.25 6.47
CA ILE A 17 -0.17 1.13 5.73
C ILE A 17 -1.33 0.66 6.64
N VAL A 18 -1.07 -0.29 7.53
CA VAL A 18 -2.06 -0.78 8.51
C VAL A 18 -2.44 0.33 9.50
N GLN A 19 -1.47 1.09 10.01
CA GLN A 19 -1.73 2.21 10.91
C GLN A 19 -2.59 3.29 10.25
N LEU A 20 -2.33 3.62 8.98
CA LEU A 20 -3.17 4.57 8.23
C LEU A 20 -4.63 4.11 8.16
N TYR A 21 -4.85 2.82 7.89
CA TYR A 21 -6.19 2.25 7.87
C TYR A 21 -6.86 2.27 9.25
N GLN A 22 -6.11 1.91 10.30
CA GLN A 22 -6.60 1.93 11.69
C GLN A 22 -6.94 3.35 12.17
N ASN A 23 -6.20 4.36 11.69
CA ASN A 23 -6.46 5.77 11.97
C ASN A 23 -7.65 6.35 11.18
N GLY A 24 -8.39 5.51 10.46
CA GLY A 24 -9.61 5.90 9.74
C GLY A 24 -9.39 6.38 8.30
N LYS A 25 -8.17 6.28 7.76
CA LYS A 25 -7.92 6.62 6.36
C LYS A 25 -8.59 5.58 5.45
N PRO A 26 -9.44 6.00 4.49
CA PRO A 26 -10.12 5.07 3.62
C PRO A 26 -9.15 4.23 2.80
N ARG A 27 -9.37 2.91 2.72
CA ARG A 27 -8.54 1.99 1.92
C ARG A 27 -8.32 2.46 0.47
N LYS A 28 -9.35 3.06 -0.15
CA LYS A 28 -9.27 3.60 -1.52
C LYS A 28 -8.21 4.70 -1.68
N GLU A 29 -7.99 5.51 -0.65
CA GLU A 29 -7.03 6.61 -0.68
C GLU A 29 -5.62 6.06 -0.48
N ILE A 30 -5.46 5.15 0.48
CA ILE A 30 -4.20 4.44 0.72
C ILE A 30 -3.73 3.73 -0.56
N ILE A 31 -4.61 3.02 -1.26
CA ILE A 31 -4.24 2.31 -2.49
C ILE A 31 -3.80 3.29 -3.59
N ARG A 32 -4.47 4.43 -3.73
CA ARG A 32 -4.14 5.43 -4.76
C ARG A 32 -2.83 6.15 -4.47
N GLU A 33 -2.60 6.51 -3.21
CA GLU A 33 -1.44 7.28 -2.77
C GLU A 33 -0.14 6.47 -2.84
N TYR A 34 -0.22 5.18 -2.54
CA TYR A 34 0.91 4.26 -2.55
C TYR A 34 0.95 3.33 -3.76
N ASP A 35 0.06 3.54 -4.74
CA ASP A 35 -0.10 2.71 -5.95
C ASP A 35 -0.04 1.20 -5.64
N LEU A 36 -0.84 0.75 -4.67
CA LEU A 36 -0.82 -0.64 -4.16
C LEU A 36 -1.54 -1.63 -5.09
N THR A 37 -1.42 -1.44 -6.41
CA THR A 37 -2.14 -2.17 -7.47
C THR A 37 -1.26 -2.68 -8.61
#